data_AF-A0A7K7W2U6-F1
#
_entry.id   AF-A0A7K7W2U6-F1
#
_cell.length_a   1.000
_cell.length_b   1.000
_cell.length_c   1.000
_cell.angle_alpha   90.00
_cell.angle_beta   90.00
_cell.angle_gamma   90.00
#
_symmetry.space_group_name_H-M   'P 1'
#
loop_
_entity.id
_entity.type
_entity.pdbx_description
1 polymer ?
#
loop_
_entity_poly.entity_id
_entity_poly.type
_entity_poly.pdbx_seq_one_letter_code
_entity_poly.pdbx_strand_id
1 'polypeptide(L)'
;SMLRDLSELMKEATKEVHEQAENTPFMKNFQKGQVSLHEFKMVTASLYFIYSALEEEIEHNKNNPVYAPVYFPSELHRKAALEKDLEYFYGSNWKEEIPCPEATQKYVERLHYVGRKHPELLVAHAYTRYLGDLSGGQVLKKIAQKALQLPSTGEGLAFFTFDGVSNATKFKQLYRSRMNALEMDVATKKRVLEEAKKAFLLNIHVFEALQELVSKSQENGHPVQLKEELRTRNTNKSYEHGPVPGKERTNTRQTEMLSNTPLIRWILALSFVVTTVAVGLFAM
;
A
#
# COMPACT_ATOMS: atom_id res chain seq x y z
N SER A 1 2.16 -15.42 -27.86
CA SER A 1 1.49 -16.73 -27.74
C SER A 1 0.77 -16.83 -26.40
N MET A 2 -0.48 -17.34 -26.37
CA MET A 2 -1.25 -17.59 -25.13
C MET A 2 -0.77 -18.83 -24.34
N LEU A 3 0.30 -19.48 -24.81
CA LEU A 3 1.05 -20.52 -24.12
C LEU A 3 1.99 -19.98 -23.03
N ARG A 4 2.10 -18.65 -22.89
CA ARG A 4 2.91 -18.01 -21.84
C ARG A 4 2.27 -18.14 -20.46
N ASP A 5 3.13 -18.05 -19.46
CA ASP A 5 2.76 -18.01 -18.05
C ASP A 5 1.83 -16.85 -17.72
N LEU A 6 0.86 -17.09 -16.83
CA LEU A 6 -0.13 -16.08 -16.45
C LEU A 6 0.54 -14.83 -15.87
N SER A 7 1.57 -14.99 -15.03
CA SER A 7 2.28 -13.87 -14.43
C SER A 7 3.00 -12.99 -15.44
N GLU A 8 3.55 -13.55 -16.53
CA GLU A 8 4.15 -12.78 -17.62
C GLU A 8 3.09 -12.03 -18.42
N LEU A 9 1.98 -12.71 -18.74
CA LEU A 9 0.85 -12.11 -19.46
C LEU A 9 0.25 -10.95 -18.67
N MET A 10 0.08 -11.10 -17.35
CA MET A 10 -0.42 -10.04 -16.48
C MET A 10 0.53 -8.85 -16.43
N LYS A 11 1.84 -9.08 -16.23
CA LYS A 11 2.85 -8.01 -16.22
C LYS A 11 2.82 -7.19 -17.50
N GLU A 12 2.74 -7.86 -18.66
CA GLU A 12 2.67 -7.18 -19.95
C GLU A 12 1.34 -6.43 -20.12
N ALA A 13 0.22 -7.08 -19.84
CA ALA A 13 -1.11 -6.51 -20.03
C ALA A 13 -1.40 -5.30 -19.13
N THR A 14 -0.78 -5.23 -17.95
CA THR A 14 -0.99 -4.11 -17.00
C THR A 14 0.08 -3.03 -17.09
N LYS A 15 1.06 -3.13 -17.99
CA LYS A 15 2.20 -2.21 -18.05
C LYS A 15 1.77 -0.75 -18.22
N GLU A 16 0.91 -0.48 -19.20
CA GLU A 16 0.46 0.88 -19.53
C GLU A 16 -0.39 1.48 -18.40
N VAL A 17 -1.35 0.71 -17.86
CA VAL A 17 -2.21 1.18 -16.76
C VAL A 17 -1.47 1.31 -15.44
N HIS A 18 -0.40 0.53 -15.22
CA HIS A 18 0.51 0.73 -14.10
C HIS A 18 1.24 2.06 -14.21
N GLU A 19 1.79 2.37 -15.39
CA GLU A 19 2.44 3.66 -15.64
C GLU A 19 1.47 4.83 -15.46
N GLN A 20 0.22 4.69 -15.92
CA GLN A 20 -0.82 5.69 -15.67
C GLN A 20 -1.10 5.88 -14.17
N ALA A 21 -1.21 4.79 -13.40
CA ALA A 21 -1.45 4.84 -11.96
C ALA A 21 -0.34 5.58 -11.21
N GLU A 22 0.92 5.28 -11.51
CA GLU A 22 2.08 5.98 -10.92
C GLU A 22 2.13 7.47 -11.31
N ASN A 23 1.56 7.83 -12.46
CA ASN A 23 1.57 9.19 -12.98
C ASN A 23 0.36 10.04 -12.59
N THR A 24 -0.59 9.49 -11.82
CA THR A 24 -1.70 10.27 -11.26
C THR A 24 -1.18 11.43 -10.39
N PRO A 25 -1.87 12.59 -10.34
CA PRO A 25 -1.43 13.73 -9.53
C PRO A 25 -1.18 13.36 -8.06
N PHE A 26 -2.08 12.58 -7.46
CA PHE A 26 -1.94 12.08 -6.09
C PHE A 26 -0.63 11.30 -5.90
N MET A 27 -0.35 10.32 -6.75
CA MET A 27 0.87 9.50 -6.64
C MET A 27 2.14 10.30 -6.92
N LYS A 28 2.11 11.24 -7.88
CA LYS A 28 3.24 12.14 -8.12
C LYS A 28 3.54 13.03 -6.91
N ASN A 29 2.51 13.57 -6.27
CA ASN A 29 2.66 14.38 -5.06
C ASN A 29 3.20 13.53 -3.91
N PHE A 30 2.64 12.33 -3.72
CA PHE A 30 3.12 11.36 -2.74
C PHE A 30 4.60 11.04 -2.96
N GLN A 31 5.01 10.68 -4.17
CA GLN A 31 6.41 10.33 -4.50
C GLN A 31 7.39 11.48 -4.25
N LYS A 32 6.94 12.73 -4.37
CA LYS A 32 7.71 13.94 -4.03
C LYS A 32 7.74 14.24 -2.53
N GLY A 33 7.07 13.45 -1.70
CA GLY A 33 6.89 13.71 -0.27
C GLY A 33 5.92 14.85 0.02
N GLN A 34 5.11 15.25 -0.95
CA GLN A 34 4.10 16.30 -0.85
C GLN A 34 2.75 15.69 -0.51
N VAL A 35 2.71 14.88 0.55
CA VAL A 35 1.49 14.27 1.08
C VAL A 35 1.22 14.82 2.47
N SER A 36 0.04 15.37 2.67
CA SER A 36 -0.44 15.82 3.98
C SER A 36 -0.91 14.65 4.84
N LEU A 37 -0.99 14.87 6.16
CA LEU A 37 -1.54 13.87 7.07
C LEU A 37 -3.00 13.56 6.72
N HIS A 38 -3.78 14.57 6.33
CA HIS A 38 -5.17 14.39 5.92
C HIS A 38 -5.29 13.49 4.67
N GLU A 39 -4.52 13.77 3.62
CA GLU A 39 -4.46 12.91 2.42
C GLU A 39 -4.07 11.47 2.76
N PHE A 40 -3.07 11.32 3.63
CA PHE A 40 -2.62 10.00 4.06
C PHE A 40 -3.70 9.24 4.85
N LYS A 41 -4.42 9.92 5.73
CA LYS A 41 -5.56 9.37 6.47
C LYS A 41 -6.69 8.93 5.53
N MET A 42 -6.96 9.70 4.48
CA MET A 42 -8.00 9.40 3.49
C MET A 42 -7.63 8.17 2.66
N VAL A 43 -6.40 8.08 2.15
CA VAL A 43 -5.99 6.89 1.38
C VAL A 43 -5.95 5.65 2.26
N THR A 44 -5.48 5.74 3.51
CA THR A 44 -5.49 4.61 4.46
C THR A 44 -6.92 4.11 4.73
N ALA A 45 -7.89 5.01 4.89
CA ALA A 45 -9.30 4.65 5.02
C ALA A 45 -9.85 3.94 3.77
N SER A 46 -9.58 4.48 2.57
CA SER A 46 -9.98 3.84 1.32
C SER A 46 -9.38 2.44 1.17
N LEU A 47 -8.09 2.28 1.51
CA LEU A 47 -7.43 0.98 1.50
C LEU A 47 -8.09 0.01 2.48
N TYR A 48 -8.46 0.44 3.69
CA TYR A 48 -9.16 -0.43 4.64
C TYR A 48 -10.43 -1.05 4.05
N PHE A 49 -11.26 -0.26 3.38
CA PHE A 49 -12.47 -0.80 2.74
C PHE A 49 -12.13 -1.76 1.59
N ILE A 50 -11.17 -1.40 0.74
CA ILE A 50 -10.74 -2.22 -0.40
C ILE A 50 -10.18 -3.57 0.07
N TYR A 51 -9.24 -3.58 1.02
CA TYR A 51 -8.65 -4.82 1.53
C TYR A 51 -9.64 -5.62 2.36
N SER A 52 -10.55 -4.98 3.10
CA SER A 52 -11.60 -5.71 3.82
C SER A 52 -12.48 -6.50 2.85
N ALA A 53 -12.91 -5.88 1.75
CA ALA A 53 -13.71 -6.56 0.73
C ALA A 53 -12.91 -7.62 -0.05
N LEU A 54 -11.67 -7.30 -0.44
CA LEU A 54 -10.79 -8.27 -1.10
C LEU A 54 -10.58 -9.50 -0.22
N GLU A 55 -10.26 -9.30 1.05
CA GLU A 55 -9.92 -10.39 1.98
C GLU A 55 -11.14 -11.19 2.42
N GLU A 56 -12.32 -10.57 2.52
CA GLU A 56 -13.59 -11.28 2.68
C GLU A 56 -13.82 -12.26 1.52
N GLU A 57 -13.65 -11.80 0.27
CA GLU A 57 -13.86 -12.63 -0.91
C GLU A 57 -12.75 -13.66 -1.12
N ILE A 58 -11.53 -13.39 -0.66
CA ILE A 58 -10.45 -14.37 -0.57
C ILE A 58 -10.82 -15.48 0.42
N GLU A 59 -11.28 -15.14 1.61
CA GLU A 59 -11.72 -16.13 2.60
C GLU A 59 -12.89 -16.97 2.10
N HIS A 60 -13.83 -16.35 1.37
CA HIS A 60 -14.94 -17.06 0.74
C HIS A 60 -14.46 -18.10 -0.30
N ASN A 61 -13.38 -17.80 -1.02
CA ASN A 61 -12.85 -18.62 -2.12
C ASN A 61 -11.58 -19.40 -1.78
N LYS A 62 -11.14 -19.45 -0.52
CA LYS A 62 -9.84 -20.03 -0.12
C LYS A 62 -9.63 -21.49 -0.50
N ASN A 63 -10.72 -22.26 -0.59
CA ASN A 63 -10.70 -23.68 -0.97
C ASN A 63 -11.07 -23.89 -2.45
N ASN A 64 -11.44 -22.83 -3.18
CA ASN A 64 -11.82 -22.93 -4.59
C ASN A 64 -10.55 -23.12 -5.44
N PRO A 65 -10.43 -24.18 -6.26
CA PRO A 65 -9.20 -24.45 -7.04
C PRO A 65 -8.73 -23.29 -7.92
N VAL A 66 -9.65 -22.42 -8.35
CA VAL A 66 -9.33 -21.25 -9.18
C VAL A 66 -8.61 -20.13 -8.43
N TYR A 67 -8.47 -20.23 -7.10
CA TYR A 67 -7.79 -19.25 -6.25
C TYR A 67 -6.86 -19.89 -5.20
N ALA A 68 -7.22 -21.06 -4.65
CA ALA A 68 -6.51 -21.70 -3.54
C ALA A 68 -4.96 -21.73 -3.65
N PRO A 69 -4.34 -21.95 -4.84
CA PRO A 69 -2.89 -21.92 -4.97
C PRO A 69 -2.21 -20.60 -4.57
N VAL A 70 -2.93 -19.47 -4.60
CA VAL A 70 -2.43 -18.13 -4.24
C VAL A 70 -2.94 -17.62 -2.90
N TYR A 71 -3.52 -18.49 -2.06
CA TYR A 71 -4.01 -18.14 -0.72
C TYR A 71 -2.86 -18.06 0.30
N PHE A 72 -2.48 -16.84 0.70
CA PHE A 72 -1.39 -16.54 1.64
C PHE A 72 -1.81 -15.53 2.73
N PRO A 73 -2.75 -15.90 3.61
CA PRO A 73 -3.33 -14.95 4.56
C PRO A 73 -2.31 -14.40 5.58
N SER A 74 -1.46 -15.27 6.13
CA SER A 74 -0.44 -14.90 7.12
C SER A 74 0.58 -13.91 6.58
N GLU A 75 0.91 -14.03 5.29
CA GLU A 75 1.93 -13.24 4.65
C GLU A 75 1.37 -11.95 4.06
N LEU A 76 0.15 -12.00 3.48
CA LEU A 76 -0.35 -10.92 2.63
C LEU A 76 -1.54 -10.16 3.19
N HIS A 77 -2.39 -10.72 4.06
CA HIS A 77 -3.58 -9.99 4.49
C HIS A 77 -3.21 -8.68 5.22
N ARG A 78 -3.90 -7.60 4.87
CA ARG A 78 -3.62 -6.22 5.26
C ARG A 78 -4.70 -5.63 6.15
N LYS A 79 -5.92 -6.20 6.19
CA LYS A 79 -7.03 -5.65 6.99
C LYS A 79 -6.62 -5.36 8.43
N ALA A 80 -6.06 -6.34 9.13
CA ALA A 80 -5.64 -6.18 10.52
C ALA A 80 -4.53 -5.11 10.71
N ALA A 81 -3.67 -4.92 9.71
CA ALA A 81 -2.66 -3.87 9.74
C ALA A 81 -3.28 -2.49 9.51
N LEU A 82 -4.25 -2.39 8.59
CA LEU A 82 -5.01 -1.17 8.32
C LEU A 82 -5.87 -0.75 9.52
N GLU A 83 -6.46 -1.69 10.25
CA GLU A 83 -7.20 -1.41 11.50
C GLU A 83 -6.29 -0.73 12.54
N LYS A 84 -5.04 -1.22 12.70
CA LYS A 84 -4.05 -0.57 13.59
C LYS A 84 -3.67 0.83 13.13
N ASP A 85 -3.47 1.01 11.83
CA ASP A 85 -3.13 2.33 11.27
C ASP A 85 -4.28 3.32 11.45
N LEU A 86 -5.53 2.87 11.24
CA LEU A 86 -6.71 3.71 11.44
C LEU A 86 -6.93 4.07 12.90
N GLU A 87 -6.76 3.13 13.83
CA GLU A 87 -6.80 3.42 15.26
C GLU A 87 -5.70 4.44 15.66
N TYR A 88 -4.50 4.32 15.09
CA TYR A 88 -3.44 5.30 15.29
C TYR A 88 -3.85 6.71 14.80
N PHE A 89 -4.47 6.81 13.62
CA PHE A 89 -4.79 8.11 13.02
C PHE A 89 -6.10 8.76 13.46
N TYR A 90 -7.11 7.97 13.83
CA TYR A 90 -8.46 8.43 14.16
C TYR A 90 -8.84 8.12 15.63
N GLY A 91 -8.08 7.31 16.35
CA GLY A 91 -8.39 6.92 17.72
C GLY A 91 -9.37 5.74 17.79
N SER A 92 -9.92 5.47 18.98
CA SER A 92 -10.71 4.25 19.24
C SER A 92 -12.00 4.16 18.42
N ASN A 93 -12.59 5.30 18.04
CA ASN A 93 -13.85 5.40 17.29
C ASN A 93 -13.62 5.55 15.78
N TRP A 94 -12.48 5.05 15.28
CA TRP A 94 -12.10 5.24 13.89
C TRP A 94 -13.13 4.70 12.89
N LYS A 95 -13.88 3.63 13.25
CA LYS A 95 -14.86 3.00 12.36
C LYS A 95 -16.00 3.94 11.98
N GLU A 96 -16.42 4.78 12.91
CA GLU A 96 -17.49 5.74 12.71
C GLU A 96 -17.00 7.03 11.99
N GLU A 97 -15.70 7.29 12.02
CA GLU A 97 -15.10 8.52 11.49
C GLU A 97 -14.52 8.39 10.07
N ILE A 98 -14.13 7.19 9.65
CA ILE A 98 -13.47 7.01 8.35
C ILE A 98 -14.44 7.24 7.18
N PRO A 99 -14.07 8.09 6.20
CA PRO A 99 -14.90 8.29 5.02
C PRO A 99 -14.71 7.17 4.02
N CYS A 100 -15.78 6.81 3.30
CA CYS A 100 -15.74 5.92 2.14
C CYS A 100 -16.16 6.70 0.88
N PRO A 101 -15.21 7.27 0.11
CA PRO A 101 -15.52 7.94 -1.15
C PRO A 101 -16.23 7.01 -2.14
N GLU A 102 -17.07 7.56 -3.02
CA GLU A 102 -17.83 6.79 -4.01
C GLU A 102 -16.94 5.89 -4.89
N ALA A 103 -15.76 6.39 -5.30
CA ALA A 103 -14.79 5.60 -6.05
C ALA A 103 -14.27 4.37 -5.27
N THR A 104 -14.12 4.49 -3.95
CA THR A 104 -13.76 3.37 -3.06
C THR A 104 -14.90 2.37 -2.98
N GLN A 105 -16.13 2.84 -2.83
CA GLN A 105 -17.32 1.99 -2.80
C GLN A 105 -17.48 1.19 -4.11
N LYS A 106 -17.29 1.82 -5.28
CA LYS A 106 -17.31 1.14 -6.58
C LYS A 106 -16.26 0.03 -6.69
N TYR A 107 -15.09 0.23 -6.09
CA TYR A 107 -14.06 -0.81 -6.04
C TYR A 107 -14.50 -1.97 -5.14
N VAL A 108 -14.99 -1.68 -3.93
CA VAL A 108 -15.56 -2.68 -3.01
C VAL A 108 -16.67 -3.50 -3.67
N GLU A 109 -17.61 -2.85 -4.36
CA GLU A 109 -18.68 -3.51 -5.11
C GLU A 109 -18.13 -4.44 -6.19
N ARG A 110 -17.09 -4.03 -6.91
CA ARG A 110 -16.45 -4.88 -7.91
C ARG A 110 -15.79 -6.11 -7.29
N LEU A 111 -15.12 -5.95 -6.14
CA LEU A 111 -14.48 -7.05 -5.43
C LEU A 111 -15.52 -8.09 -5.01
N HIS A 112 -16.62 -7.67 -4.39
CA HIS A 112 -17.72 -8.58 -4.03
C HIS A 112 -18.36 -9.24 -5.26
N TYR A 113 -18.57 -8.49 -6.34
CA TYR A 113 -19.08 -9.07 -7.58
C TYR A 113 -18.15 -10.16 -8.12
N VAL A 114 -16.84 -9.90 -8.16
CA VAL A 114 -15.84 -10.85 -8.64
C VAL A 114 -15.79 -12.09 -7.74
N GLY A 115 -15.62 -11.90 -6.43
CA GLY A 115 -15.50 -13.01 -5.49
C GLY A 115 -16.73 -13.93 -5.46
N ARG A 116 -17.93 -13.37 -5.63
CA ARG A 116 -19.19 -14.14 -5.56
C ARG A 116 -19.65 -14.72 -6.89
N LYS A 117 -19.31 -14.09 -8.03
CA LYS A 117 -19.86 -14.45 -9.35
C LYS A 117 -18.82 -14.93 -10.35
N HIS A 118 -17.56 -14.51 -10.20
CA HIS A 118 -16.46 -14.82 -11.13
C HIS A 118 -15.15 -15.03 -10.36
N PRO A 119 -15.10 -16.01 -9.43
CA PRO A 119 -13.96 -16.18 -8.52
C PRO A 119 -12.65 -16.48 -9.25
N GLU A 120 -12.69 -17.00 -10.47
CA GLU A 120 -11.53 -17.17 -11.35
C GLU A 120 -10.82 -15.85 -11.71
N LEU A 121 -11.50 -14.71 -11.54
CA LEU A 121 -10.94 -13.38 -11.77
C LEU A 121 -10.37 -12.74 -10.49
N LEU A 122 -10.57 -13.34 -9.31
CA LEU A 122 -10.14 -12.77 -8.03
C LEU A 122 -8.61 -12.63 -7.95
N VAL A 123 -7.87 -13.54 -8.60
CA VAL A 123 -6.41 -13.47 -8.72
C VAL A 123 -5.93 -12.16 -9.36
N ALA A 124 -6.73 -11.56 -10.24
CA ALA A 124 -6.39 -10.29 -10.88
C ALA A 124 -6.30 -9.14 -9.86
N HIS A 125 -7.23 -9.09 -8.91
CA HIS A 125 -7.26 -8.07 -7.86
C HIS A 125 -6.17 -8.30 -6.82
N ALA A 126 -6.01 -9.55 -6.37
CA ALA A 126 -4.96 -9.91 -5.42
C ALA A 126 -3.55 -9.63 -5.97
N TYR A 127 -3.30 -9.96 -7.25
CA TYR A 127 -2.06 -9.63 -7.95
C TYR A 127 -1.78 -8.11 -7.96
N THR A 128 -2.76 -7.31 -8.42
CA THR A 128 -2.63 -5.86 -8.58
C THR A 128 -2.31 -5.18 -7.24
N ARG A 129 -2.96 -5.61 -6.15
CA ARG A 129 -2.74 -5.06 -4.81
C ARG A 129 -1.45 -5.59 -4.18
N TYR A 130 -1.39 -6.89 -3.86
CA TYR A 130 -0.31 -7.43 -3.02
C TYR A 130 1.09 -7.34 -3.64
N LEU A 131 1.23 -7.57 -4.97
CA LEU A 131 2.55 -7.42 -5.59
C LEU A 131 2.98 -5.94 -5.71
N GLY A 132 2.02 -5.01 -5.78
CA GLY A 132 2.27 -3.58 -5.71
C GLY A 132 2.83 -3.18 -4.34
N ASP A 133 2.21 -3.68 -3.26
CA ASP A 133 2.62 -3.38 -1.88
C ASP A 133 4.02 -3.91 -1.55
N LEU A 134 4.34 -5.12 -2.04
CA LEU A 134 5.67 -5.75 -1.93
C LEU A 134 6.71 -5.16 -2.90
N SER A 135 6.33 -4.17 -3.72
CA SER A 135 7.21 -3.48 -4.66
C SER A 135 7.30 -2.00 -4.32
N GLY A 136 6.45 -1.17 -4.93
CA GLY A 136 6.45 0.28 -4.73
C GLY A 136 6.06 0.67 -3.31
N GLY A 137 5.23 -0.13 -2.63
CA GLY A 137 4.78 0.14 -1.25
C GLY A 137 5.93 0.34 -0.25
N GLN A 138 7.05 -0.37 -0.43
CA GLN A 138 8.22 -0.22 0.45
C GLN A 138 8.94 1.14 0.27
N VAL A 139 8.89 1.71 -0.93
CA VAL A 139 9.38 3.07 -1.20
C VAL A 139 8.42 4.08 -0.60
N LEU A 140 7.10 3.90 -0.82
CA LEU A 140 6.06 4.78 -0.28
C LEU A 140 6.09 4.82 1.26
N LYS A 141 6.33 3.69 1.93
CA LYS A 141 6.53 3.64 3.39
C LYS A 141 7.57 4.65 3.87
N LYS A 142 8.74 4.66 3.25
CA LYS A 142 9.85 5.56 3.62
C LYS A 142 9.51 7.02 3.37
N ILE A 143 8.81 7.29 2.27
CA ILE A 143 8.38 8.63 1.92
C ILE A 143 7.34 9.14 2.92
N ALA A 144 6.31 8.34 3.22
CA ALA A 144 5.28 8.67 4.22
C ALA A 144 5.91 8.92 5.60
N GLN A 145 6.80 8.03 6.04
CA GLN A 145 7.49 8.18 7.32
C GLN A 145 8.21 9.52 7.43
N LYS A 146 8.95 9.89 6.38
CA LYS A 146 9.69 11.15 6.34
C LYS A 146 8.77 12.37 6.22
N ALA A 147 7.82 12.35 5.29
CA ALA A 147 6.94 13.47 5.00
C ALA A 147 6.04 13.83 6.19
N LEU A 148 5.53 12.80 6.88
CA LEU A 148 4.59 12.94 8.00
C LEU A 148 5.26 12.87 9.37
N GLN A 149 6.58 12.73 9.42
CA GLN A 149 7.37 12.61 10.66
C GLN A 149 6.85 11.49 11.59
N LEU A 150 6.47 10.35 11.00
CA LEU A 150 5.98 9.19 11.74
C LEU A 150 7.12 8.51 12.51
N PRO A 151 6.82 7.90 13.66
CA PRO A 151 7.85 7.33 14.53
C PRO A 151 8.61 6.18 13.84
N SER A 152 9.85 5.96 14.26
CA SER A 152 10.68 4.86 13.78
C SER A 152 10.20 3.48 14.26
N THR A 153 9.31 3.43 15.24
CA THR A 153 8.63 2.23 15.75
C THR A 153 7.72 1.57 14.71
N GLY A 154 7.29 2.31 13.69
CA GLY A 154 6.43 1.81 12.61
C GLY A 154 4.93 2.04 12.83
N GLU A 155 4.54 2.70 13.93
CA GLU A 155 3.14 3.09 14.19
C GLU A 155 2.62 4.03 13.08
N GLY A 156 1.41 3.76 12.59
CA GLY A 156 0.79 4.45 11.45
C GLY A 156 1.31 3.99 10.07
N LEU A 157 2.15 2.95 10.02
CA LEU A 157 2.69 2.33 8.79
C LEU A 157 2.64 0.80 8.83
N ALA A 158 1.74 0.22 9.61
CA ALA A 158 1.57 -1.22 9.73
C ALA A 158 1.19 -1.85 8.38
N PHE A 159 0.35 -1.20 7.58
CA PHE A 159 -0.04 -1.64 6.22
C PHE A 159 1.16 -2.03 5.36
N PHE A 160 2.23 -1.22 5.41
CA PHE A 160 3.44 -1.41 4.61
C PHE A 160 4.42 -2.44 5.18
N THR A 161 4.10 -3.06 6.32
CA THR A 161 4.98 -3.99 7.04
C THR A 161 4.46 -5.41 6.89
N PHE A 162 5.31 -6.31 6.39
CA PHE A 162 4.96 -7.69 6.04
C PHE A 162 5.75 -8.67 6.91
N ASP A 163 5.34 -8.87 8.15
CA ASP A 163 6.06 -9.72 9.11
C ASP A 163 6.14 -11.19 8.67
N GLY A 164 5.13 -11.67 7.93
CA GLY A 164 5.12 -13.00 7.31
C GLY A 164 6.02 -13.13 6.07
N VAL A 165 6.61 -12.04 5.57
CA VAL A 165 7.45 -12.03 4.36
C VAL A 165 8.88 -11.59 4.69
N SER A 166 9.76 -12.57 4.90
CA SER A 166 11.18 -12.32 5.19
C SER A 166 11.97 -11.72 4.02
N ASN A 167 11.58 -12.04 2.78
CA ASN A 167 12.20 -11.48 1.58
C ASN A 167 11.16 -11.24 0.48
N ALA A 168 10.83 -9.97 0.25
CA ALA A 168 9.81 -9.57 -0.72
C ALA A 168 10.12 -10.07 -2.14
N THR A 169 11.38 -10.06 -2.60
CA THR A 169 11.74 -10.53 -3.94
C THR A 169 11.45 -12.02 -4.12
N LYS A 170 11.91 -12.85 -3.18
CA LYS A 170 11.66 -14.30 -3.19
C LYS A 170 10.17 -14.62 -3.09
N PHE A 171 9.44 -13.90 -2.23
CA PHE A 171 8.00 -14.10 -2.08
C PHE A 171 7.23 -13.73 -3.35
N LYS A 172 7.58 -12.63 -4.02
CA LYS A 172 6.97 -12.27 -5.31
C LYS A 172 7.28 -13.30 -6.41
N GLN A 173 8.43 -13.97 -6.38
CA GLN A 173 8.73 -15.08 -7.29
C GLN A 173 7.86 -16.30 -6.98
N LEU A 174 7.75 -16.67 -5.70
CA LEU A 174 6.85 -17.73 -5.24
C LEU A 174 5.41 -17.46 -5.67
N TYR A 175 4.88 -16.27 -5.40
CA TYR A 175 3.52 -15.89 -5.75
C TYR A 175 3.26 -16.00 -7.25
N ARG A 176 4.18 -15.52 -8.10
CA ARG A 176 4.07 -15.67 -9.56
C ARG A 176 4.07 -17.14 -10.01
N SER A 177 4.93 -17.97 -9.41
CA SER A 177 4.93 -19.41 -9.68
C SER A 177 3.59 -20.06 -9.31
N ARG A 178 2.99 -19.66 -8.19
CA ARG A 178 1.66 -20.14 -7.77
C ARG A 178 0.54 -19.68 -8.70
N MET A 179 0.60 -18.45 -9.20
CA MET A 179 -0.34 -17.97 -10.22
C MET A 179 -0.23 -18.78 -11.52
N ASN A 180 0.98 -19.17 -11.93
CA ASN A 180 1.19 -19.95 -13.14
C ASN A 180 0.64 -21.38 -13.01
N ALA A 181 0.47 -21.89 -11.79
CA ALA A 181 -0.13 -23.20 -11.51
C ALA A 181 -1.68 -23.19 -11.51
N LEU A 182 -2.32 -22.03 -11.68
CA LEU A 182 -3.77 -21.94 -11.84
C LEU A 182 -4.18 -22.51 -13.20
N GLU A 183 -4.99 -23.56 -13.19
CA GLU A 183 -5.53 -24.16 -14.41
C GLU A 183 -6.58 -23.24 -15.03
N MET A 184 -6.27 -22.72 -16.23
CA MET A 184 -7.13 -21.78 -16.94
C MET A 184 -7.09 -22.03 -18.45
N ASP A 185 -8.27 -22.04 -19.07
CA ASP A 185 -8.37 -21.98 -20.51
C ASP A 185 -7.98 -20.59 -21.06
N VAL A 186 -7.81 -20.50 -22.37
CA VAL A 186 -7.39 -19.28 -23.06
C VAL A 186 -8.39 -18.13 -22.85
N ALA A 187 -9.69 -18.43 -22.80
CA ALA A 187 -10.74 -17.42 -22.62
C ALA A 187 -10.70 -16.82 -21.21
N THR A 188 -10.52 -17.66 -20.20
CA THR A 188 -10.39 -17.27 -18.79
C THR A 188 -9.14 -16.44 -18.57
N LYS A 189 -7.98 -16.86 -19.13
CA LYS A 189 -6.76 -16.05 -19.08
C LYS A 189 -7.01 -14.63 -19.63
N LYS A 190 -7.66 -14.49 -20.79
CA LYS A 190 -8.00 -13.16 -21.34
C LYS A 190 -8.86 -12.34 -20.39
N ARG A 191 -9.89 -12.94 -19.79
CA ARG A 191 -10.75 -12.26 -18.80
C ARG A 191 -9.96 -11.81 -17.56
N VAL A 192 -9.01 -12.61 -17.07
CA VAL A 192 -8.12 -12.22 -15.96
C VAL A 192 -7.26 -11.03 -16.33
N LEU A 193 -6.71 -10.97 -17.55
CA LEU A 193 -5.90 -9.83 -18.00
C LEU A 193 -6.73 -8.54 -18.05
N GLU A 194 -7.96 -8.61 -18.59
CA GLU A 194 -8.86 -7.46 -18.62
C GLU A 194 -9.33 -7.04 -17.21
N GLU A 195 -9.57 -8.00 -16.32
CA GLU A 195 -9.88 -7.70 -14.93
C GLU A 195 -8.71 -7.04 -14.20
N ALA A 196 -7.47 -7.44 -14.51
CA ALA A 196 -6.28 -6.83 -13.92
C ALA A 196 -6.18 -5.35 -14.33
N LYS A 197 -6.41 -5.04 -15.61
CA LYS A 197 -6.48 -3.65 -16.09
C LYS A 197 -7.60 -2.88 -15.37
N LYS A 198 -8.77 -3.49 -15.21
CA LYS A 198 -9.89 -2.90 -14.48
C LYS A 198 -9.53 -2.62 -13.02
N ALA A 199 -8.80 -3.51 -12.35
CA ALA A 199 -8.30 -3.28 -11.00
C ALA A 199 -7.39 -2.05 -10.94
N PHE A 200 -6.45 -1.89 -11.90
CA PHE A 200 -5.62 -0.67 -11.98
C PHE A 200 -6.45 0.59 -12.20
N LEU A 201 -7.43 0.56 -13.11
CA LEU A 201 -8.33 1.70 -13.36
C LEU A 201 -9.15 2.08 -12.12
N LEU A 202 -9.64 1.09 -11.36
CA LEU A 202 -10.33 1.36 -10.09
C LEU A 202 -9.41 2.03 -9.07
N ASN A 203 -8.13 1.63 -9.00
CA ASN A 203 -7.15 2.32 -8.15
C ASN A 203 -6.90 3.76 -8.62
N ILE A 204 -6.79 3.99 -9.92
CA ILE A 204 -6.65 5.34 -10.50
C ILE A 204 -7.82 6.23 -10.09
N HIS A 205 -9.06 5.75 -10.28
CA HIS A 205 -10.25 6.52 -9.90
C HIS A 205 -10.31 6.83 -8.39
N VAL A 206 -9.83 5.92 -7.55
CA VAL A 206 -9.70 6.18 -6.10
C VAL A 206 -8.72 7.34 -5.86
N PHE A 207 -7.53 7.29 -6.47
CA PHE A 207 -6.54 8.37 -6.32
C PHE A 207 -7.04 9.72 -6.86
N GLU A 208 -7.74 9.73 -7.98
CA GLU A 208 -8.35 10.94 -8.54
C GLU A 208 -9.43 11.51 -7.61
N ALA A 209 -10.34 10.67 -7.11
CA ALA A 209 -11.37 11.10 -6.17
C ALA A 209 -10.78 11.66 -4.87
N LEU A 210 -9.70 11.05 -4.35
CA LEU A 210 -9.00 11.55 -3.17
C LEU A 210 -8.36 12.92 -3.44
N GLN A 211 -7.73 13.10 -4.60
CA GLN A 211 -7.16 14.38 -4.99
C GLN A 211 -8.23 15.49 -5.07
N GLU A 212 -9.39 15.18 -5.64
CA GLU A 212 -10.50 16.14 -5.74
C GLU A 212 -11.06 16.56 -4.38
N LEU A 213 -11.23 15.60 -3.45
CA LEU A 213 -11.73 15.88 -2.10
C LEU A 213 -10.79 16.81 -1.33
N VAL A 214 -9.49 16.66 -1.53
CA VAL A 214 -8.47 17.48 -0.89
C VAL A 214 -8.46 18.89 -1.48
N SER A 215 -8.51 19.01 -2.81
CA SER A 215 -8.57 20.32 -3.48
C SER A 215 -9.79 21.14 -3.02
N LYS A 216 -10.97 20.52 -2.96
CA LYS A 216 -12.21 21.17 -2.48
C LYS A 216 -12.14 21.60 -1.02
N SER A 217 -11.46 20.82 -0.17
CA SER A 217 -11.29 21.15 1.25
C SER A 217 -10.37 22.35 1.47
N GLN A 218 -9.38 22.55 0.59
CA GLN A 218 -8.50 23.73 0.65
C GLN A 218 -9.16 25.00 0.10
N GLU A 219 -10.00 24.88 -0.92
CA GLU A 219 -10.79 26.00 -1.46
C GLU A 219 -11.85 26.52 -0.46
N ASN A 220 -12.38 25.64 0.40
CA ASN A 220 -13.41 25.98 1.39
C ASN A 220 -12.87 26.53 2.74
N GLY A 221 -11.56 26.82 2.84
CA GLY A 221 -11.05 27.82 3.78
C GLY A 221 -10.99 27.48 5.28
N HIS A 222 -10.62 26.25 5.68
CA HIS A 222 -10.18 26.01 7.08
C HIS A 222 -8.69 25.63 7.16
N PRO A 223 -7.81 26.52 7.67
CA PRO A 223 -6.43 26.14 7.96
C PRO A 223 -6.44 25.21 9.19
N VAL A 224 -6.29 23.91 8.97
CA VAL A 224 -6.09 22.93 10.05
C VAL A 224 -4.76 23.25 10.74
N GLN A 225 -4.83 23.71 11.99
CA GLN A 225 -3.66 23.99 12.84
C GLN A 225 -2.95 22.67 13.19
N LEU A 226 -1.97 22.31 12.36
CA LEU A 226 -1.20 21.07 12.38
C LEU A 226 -0.33 20.84 13.65
N LYS A 227 -0.20 21.82 14.53
CA LYS A 227 0.80 21.78 15.64
C LYS A 227 0.26 21.27 16.97
N GLU A 228 -1.06 21.13 17.13
CA GLU A 228 -1.68 20.83 18.43
C GLU A 228 -2.10 19.35 18.57
N GLU A 229 -2.47 18.68 17.49
CA GLU A 229 -2.96 17.28 17.54
C GLU A 229 -1.87 16.24 17.85
N LEU A 230 -0.62 16.49 17.44
CA LEU A 230 0.51 15.59 17.77
C LEU A 230 1.09 15.87 19.16
N ARG A 231 0.96 17.10 19.68
CA ARG A 231 1.49 17.49 20.99
C ARG A 231 0.60 17.07 22.15
N THR A 232 -0.72 17.13 21.98
CA THR A 232 -1.69 16.74 23.03
C THR A 232 -1.66 15.24 23.36
N ARG A 233 -1.14 14.39 22.46
CA ARG A 233 -0.97 12.95 22.72
C ARG A 233 0.27 12.62 23.56
N ASN A 234 1.35 13.40 23.46
CA ASN A 234 2.55 13.19 24.29
C ASN A 234 2.35 13.64 25.75
N THR A 235 1.37 14.50 26.03
CA THR A 235 1.07 14.96 27.39
C THR A 235 0.15 14.02 28.18
N ASN A 236 -0.62 13.16 27.52
CA ASN A 236 -1.59 12.27 28.19
C ASN A 236 -1.01 10.94 28.69
N LYS A 237 0.32 10.78 28.66
CA LYS A 237 1.00 9.57 29.14
C LYS A 237 1.98 9.92 30.26
N SER A 238 1.48 10.37 31.41
CA SER A 238 2.18 10.37 32.70
C SER A 238 1.21 10.71 33.84
N TYR A 239 1.16 9.85 34.86
CA TYR A 239 1.15 10.13 36.32
C TYR A 239 0.28 9.11 37.07
N GLU A 240 0.84 7.93 37.34
CA GLU A 240 0.59 7.22 38.60
C GLU A 240 1.82 7.39 39.50
N HIS A 241 1.56 7.82 40.73
CA HIS A 241 2.52 8.21 41.76
C HIS A 241 3.17 7.00 42.46
N GLY A 242 4.46 7.12 42.77
CA GLY A 242 5.17 6.32 43.78
C GLY A 242 6.55 6.94 44.09
N PRO A 243 6.96 7.09 45.36
CA PRO A 243 7.95 8.09 45.76
C PRO A 243 9.42 7.67 45.59
N VAL A 244 10.26 8.68 45.38
CA VAL A 244 11.74 8.64 45.26
C VAL A 244 12.40 8.70 46.65
N PRO A 245 13.64 8.19 46.79
CA PRO A 245 14.67 9.06 47.36
C PRO A 245 16.04 8.98 46.65
N GLY A 246 16.58 10.17 46.31
CA GLY A 246 17.91 10.61 46.76
C GLY A 246 19.19 10.28 45.95
N LYS A 247 19.89 11.36 45.54
CA LYS A 247 21.33 11.52 45.21
C LYS A 247 21.77 10.93 43.84
N GLU A 248 22.68 11.51 43.05
CA GLU A 248 23.72 12.53 43.26
C GLU A 248 24.15 13.13 41.90
N ARG A 249 24.75 14.33 41.94
CA ARG A 249 25.28 15.09 40.78
C ARG A 249 26.52 14.41 40.18
N THR A 250 26.64 14.42 38.85
CA THR A 250 27.92 14.72 38.17
C THR A 250 27.67 15.35 36.81
N ASN A 251 28.56 16.28 36.48
CA ASN A 251 28.49 17.27 35.42
C ASN A 251 29.56 16.91 34.39
N THR A 252 29.25 16.78 33.10
CA THR A 252 30.26 16.90 32.05
C THR A 252 29.63 17.44 30.77
N ARG A 253 29.96 18.70 30.45
CA ARG A 253 29.84 19.29 29.12
C ARG A 253 30.91 18.68 28.22
N GLN A 254 30.52 18.24 27.03
CA GLN A 254 31.37 18.36 25.85
C GLN A 254 30.55 18.88 24.68
N THR A 255 30.97 20.06 24.25
CA THR A 255 30.62 20.74 23.01
C THR A 255 31.39 20.06 21.89
N GLU A 256 30.75 19.68 20.79
CA GLU A 256 31.47 19.61 19.52
C GLU A 256 30.57 19.96 18.32
N MET A 257 31.20 20.71 17.43
CA MET A 257 30.61 21.49 16.35
C MET A 257 30.22 20.65 15.14
N LEU A 258 29.20 21.17 14.45
CA LEU A 258 28.93 21.11 13.01
C LEU A 258 29.98 20.40 12.14
N SER A 259 29.55 19.35 11.45
CA SER A 259 30.09 19.02 10.13
C SER A 259 28.96 18.80 9.14
N ASN A 260 29.05 19.58 8.07
CA ASN A 260 28.10 19.77 7.00
C ASN A 260 28.11 18.61 5.99
N THR A 261 26.99 18.44 5.30
CA THR A 261 26.71 17.60 4.10
C THR A 261 26.59 16.08 4.28
N PRO A 262 25.59 15.48 3.59
CA PRO A 262 25.95 14.78 2.36
C PRO A 262 24.91 14.86 1.21
N LEU A 263 25.47 14.94 0.00
CA LEU A 263 25.17 14.11 -1.18
C LEU A 263 23.75 14.16 -1.77
N ILE A 264 23.64 15.03 -2.78
CA ILE A 264 22.82 14.84 -3.98
C ILE A 264 23.08 13.44 -4.56
N ARG A 265 22.03 12.60 -4.64
CA ARG A 265 21.71 11.60 -5.70
C ARG A 265 20.95 10.41 -5.10
N TRP A 266 19.67 10.26 -5.46
CA TRP A 266 19.01 8.97 -5.76
C TRP A 266 17.72 9.24 -6.56
N ILE A 267 17.88 9.62 -7.84
CA ILE A 267 16.87 9.33 -8.87
C ILE A 267 17.36 8.03 -9.50
N LEU A 268 16.83 6.90 -9.07
CA LEU A 268 16.88 5.59 -9.76
C LEU A 268 16.14 4.55 -8.90
N ALA A 269 14.81 4.67 -8.85
CA ALA A 269 13.93 3.57 -8.42
C ALA A 269 12.55 3.61 -9.09
N LEU A 270 12.37 4.43 -10.14
CA LEU A 270 11.13 4.57 -10.91
C LEU A 270 11.36 4.41 -12.42
N SER A 271 12.42 3.69 -12.80
CA SER A 271 12.67 3.31 -14.18
C SER A 271 13.33 1.93 -14.18
N PHE A 272 12.55 0.89 -13.95
CA PHE A 272 12.91 -0.46 -14.39
C PHE A 272 12.02 -0.87 -15.57
N VAL A 273 12.05 -0.01 -16.58
CA VAL A 273 11.81 -0.36 -17.98
C VAL A 273 12.91 0.37 -18.75
N VAL A 274 13.53 -0.33 -19.71
CA VAL A 274 14.73 0.03 -20.49
C VAL A 274 16.06 -0.37 -19.85
N THR A 275 16.35 -1.67 -19.80
CA THR A 275 17.44 -2.29 -20.58
C THR A 275 17.39 -3.81 -20.41
N THR A 276 17.15 -4.53 -21.51
CA THR A 276 17.88 -5.73 -22.00
C THR A 276 16.97 -6.45 -23.01
N VAL A 277 16.94 -5.93 -24.24
CA VAL A 277 16.72 -6.73 -25.45
C VAL A 277 18.11 -6.90 -26.07
N ALA A 278 18.41 -8.12 -26.50
CA ALA A 278 19.68 -8.62 -27.07
C ALA A 278 20.75 -9.01 -26.02
N VAL A 279 20.77 -10.28 -25.61
CA VAL A 279 21.71 -11.33 -26.08
C VAL A 279 21.20 -12.66 -25.52
N GLY A 280 20.76 -13.55 -26.40
CA GLY A 280 20.24 -14.89 -26.05
C GLY A 280 20.02 -15.76 -27.29
N LEU A 281 20.80 -15.53 -28.34
CA LEU A 281 21.17 -16.54 -29.32
C LEU A 281 22.55 -17.05 -28.83
N PHE A 282 22.69 -18.38 -28.75
CA PHE A 282 23.81 -19.16 -28.19
C PHE A 282 23.75 -19.48 -26.69
N ALA A 283 22.99 -20.52 -26.33
CA ALA A 283 23.53 -21.78 -25.79
C ALA A 283 22.38 -22.77 -25.55
N MET A 284 22.64 -24.03 -25.90
CA MET A 284 21.78 -25.23 -25.95
C MET A 284 20.62 -25.34 -24.96
#